data_AF-A0A2H5Z1A4-F1
#
_entry.id   AF-A0A2H5Z1A4-F1
#
_cell.length_a   1.000
_cell.length_b   1.000
_cell.length_c   1.000
_cell.angle_alpha   90.00
_cell.angle_beta   90.00
_cell.angle_gamma   90.00
#
_symmetry.space_group_name_H-M   'P 1'
#
loop_
_entity.id
_entity.type
_entity.pdbx_description
1 polymer ?
#
loop_
_entity_poly.entity_id
_entity_poly.type
_entity_poly.pdbx_seq_one_letter_code
_entity_poly.pdbx_strand_id
1 'polypeptide(L)'
;MFQRLTGPGKDLRPQRPTVTLFGAELRALRESRGLSQSALGRRAGLDHSFISRLEAGGRQASREVVERIARALGLDDAERARLLHRAGYRADVTLDAAFEAALVALERVLADETLAYERRARLARLVQELVVLSREAS
;
A
#
# COMPACT_ATOMS: atom_id res chain seq x y z
N MET A 1 22.09 9.57 -33.04
CA MET A 1 21.59 10.57 -32.08
C MET A 1 20.09 10.33 -31.88
N PHE A 2 19.73 9.44 -30.96
CA PHE A 2 18.34 9.23 -30.53
C PHE A 2 18.33 9.21 -29.00
N GLN A 3 17.80 10.28 -28.41
CA GLN A 3 17.62 10.41 -26.97
C GLN A 3 16.59 9.37 -26.51
N ARG A 4 17.02 8.51 -25.59
CA ARG A 4 16.10 7.70 -24.79
C ARG A 4 15.42 8.62 -23.78
N LEU A 5 14.12 8.78 -23.93
CA LEU A 5 13.24 9.34 -22.91
C LEU A 5 13.25 8.38 -21.70
N THR A 6 13.96 8.76 -20.64
CA THR A 6 13.85 8.17 -19.31
C THR A 6 12.55 8.64 -18.66
N GLY A 7 11.51 7.79 -18.67
CA GLY A 7 10.32 7.98 -17.85
C GLY A 7 10.56 7.64 -16.37
N PRO A 8 9.74 8.16 -15.43
CA PRO A 8 9.88 7.88 -14.00
C PRO A 8 9.30 6.50 -13.69
N GLY A 9 10.14 5.53 -13.36
CA GLY A 9 9.70 4.17 -13.08
C GLY A 9 10.80 3.28 -12.53
N LYS A 10 11.36 3.63 -11.36
CA LYS A 10 12.49 2.86 -10.79
C LYS A 10 12.34 2.35 -9.35
N ASP A 11 11.13 2.18 -8.85
CA ASP A 11 10.90 1.38 -7.63
C ASP A 11 9.99 0.17 -7.92
N LEU A 12 10.54 -0.81 -8.64
CA LEU A 12 9.82 -1.96 -9.22
C LEU A 12 10.10 -3.32 -8.54
N ARG A 13 10.47 -3.35 -7.25
CA ARG A 13 10.65 -4.64 -6.56
C ARG A 13 9.71 -4.78 -5.36
N PRO A 14 8.67 -5.62 -5.44
CA PRO A 14 7.88 -5.97 -4.28
C PRO A 14 8.76 -6.70 -3.28
N GLN A 15 8.84 -6.18 -2.06
CA GLN A 15 9.46 -6.91 -0.95
C GLN A 15 8.52 -8.07 -0.61
N ARG A 16 8.96 -9.31 -0.89
CA ARG A 16 8.25 -10.60 -0.77
C ARG A 16 6.73 -10.49 -0.47
N PRO A 17 5.85 -10.65 -1.48
CA PRO A 17 4.42 -10.60 -1.26
C PRO A 17 3.96 -11.74 -0.34
N THR A 18 3.18 -11.42 0.69
CA THR A 18 2.33 -12.42 1.32
C THR A 18 1.12 -12.60 0.40
N VAL A 19 1.29 -13.39 -0.67
CA VAL A 19 0.33 -13.50 -1.78
C VAL A 19 -1.10 -13.82 -1.29
N THR A 20 -1.19 -14.53 -0.16
CA THR A 20 -2.43 -14.85 0.55
C THR A 20 -3.14 -13.64 1.18
N LEU A 21 -2.40 -12.65 1.71
CA LEU A 21 -3.00 -11.47 2.36
C LEU A 21 -3.61 -10.50 1.34
N PHE A 22 -2.99 -10.37 0.16
CA PHE A 22 -3.57 -9.58 -0.93
C PHE A 22 -4.87 -10.18 -1.46
N GLY A 23 -4.87 -11.49 -1.75
CA GLY A 23 -6.04 -12.17 -2.30
C GLY A 23 -7.25 -12.10 -1.36
N ALA A 24 -7.01 -12.30 -0.06
CA ALA A 24 -8.04 -12.18 0.97
C ALA A 24 -8.61 -10.76 1.09
N GLU A 25 -7.75 -9.73 1.12
CA GLU A 25 -8.18 -8.33 1.17
C GLU A 25 -8.98 -7.93 -0.08
N LEU A 26 -8.51 -8.31 -1.26
CA LEU A 26 -9.21 -8.07 -2.52
C LEU A 26 -10.61 -8.68 -2.51
N ARG A 27 -10.72 -9.93 -2.04
CA ARG A 27 -12.00 -10.62 -1.91
C ARG A 27 -12.94 -9.89 -0.96
N ALA A 28 -12.45 -9.50 0.22
CA ALA A 28 -13.25 -8.80 1.23
C ALA A 28 -13.78 -7.46 0.70
N LEU A 29 -12.93 -6.65 0.06
CA LEU A 29 -13.31 -5.37 -0.54
C LEU A 29 -14.31 -5.56 -1.70
N ARG A 30 -14.13 -6.60 -2.52
CA ARG A 30 -15.07 -6.92 -3.60
C ARG A 30 -16.45 -7.28 -3.05
N GLU A 31 -16.49 -8.13 -2.02
CA GLU A 31 -17.73 -8.60 -1.41
C GLU A 31 -18.45 -7.48 -0.65
N SER A 32 -17.74 -6.59 0.04
CA SER A 32 -18.35 -5.43 0.72
C SER A 32 -19.03 -4.45 -0.24
N ARG A 33 -18.59 -4.44 -1.51
CA ARG A 33 -19.19 -3.65 -2.61
C ARG A 33 -20.24 -4.42 -3.41
N GLY A 34 -20.61 -5.64 -2.99
CA GLY A 34 -21.63 -6.46 -3.64
C GLY A 34 -21.26 -6.90 -5.07
N LEU A 35 -19.96 -6.90 -5.42
CA LEU A 35 -19.51 -7.23 -6.77
C LEU A 35 -19.20 -8.71 -6.91
N SER A 36 -19.58 -9.33 -8.03
CA SER A 36 -19.03 -10.63 -8.42
C SER A 36 -17.62 -10.46 -9.01
N GLN A 37 -16.83 -11.54 -9.06
CA GLN A 37 -15.51 -11.51 -9.70
C GLN A 37 -15.58 -11.04 -11.16
N SER A 38 -16.61 -11.47 -11.91
CA SER A 38 -16.85 -11.01 -13.28
C SER A 38 -17.23 -9.54 -13.35
N ALA A 39 -18.02 -9.03 -12.38
CA ALA A 39 -18.37 -7.61 -12.33
C ALA A 39 -17.14 -6.73 -12.06
N LEU A 40 -16.29 -7.13 -11.10
CA LEU A 40 -15.03 -6.45 -10.82
C LEU A 40 -14.09 -6.51 -12.04
N GLY A 41 -13.93 -7.69 -12.65
CA GLY A 41 -13.12 -7.86 -13.86
C GLY A 41 -13.54 -6.88 -14.96
N ARG A 42 -14.83 -6.84 -15.30
CA ARG A 42 -15.35 -5.89 -16.29
C ARG A 42 -15.06 -4.43 -15.92
N ARG A 43 -15.33 -4.01 -14.68
CA ARG A 43 -15.06 -2.63 -14.22
C ARG A 43 -13.58 -2.27 -14.27
N ALA A 44 -12.70 -3.22 -13.96
CA ALA A 44 -11.26 -3.02 -13.97
C ALA A 44 -10.63 -3.20 -15.37
N GLY A 45 -11.38 -3.66 -16.37
CA GLY A 45 -10.87 -4.05 -17.69
C GLY A 45 -9.99 -5.30 -17.66
N LEU A 46 -10.27 -6.23 -16.76
CA LEU A 46 -9.53 -7.47 -16.50
C LEU A 46 -10.43 -8.68 -16.72
N ASP A 47 -9.83 -9.82 -17.07
CA ASP A 47 -10.59 -11.06 -17.17
C ASP A 47 -10.98 -11.60 -15.77
N HIS A 48 -12.18 -12.18 -15.67
CA HIS A 48 -12.69 -12.72 -14.41
C HIS A 48 -11.82 -13.86 -13.84
N SER A 49 -11.21 -14.69 -14.70
CA SER A 49 -10.29 -15.76 -14.26
C SER A 49 -8.99 -15.19 -13.70
N PHE A 50 -8.61 -13.98 -14.11
CA PHE A 50 -7.50 -13.28 -13.52
C PHE A 50 -7.85 -12.79 -12.12
N ILE A 51 -9.03 -12.18 -11.92
CA ILE A 51 -9.53 -11.81 -10.57
C ILE A 51 -9.59 -13.03 -9.65
N SER A 52 -10.12 -14.16 -10.13
CA SER A 52 -10.18 -15.41 -9.35
C SER A 52 -8.79 -15.90 -8.92
N ARG A 53 -7.80 -15.89 -9.82
CA ARG A 53 -6.41 -16.26 -9.49
C ARG A 53 -5.73 -15.28 -8.54
N LEU A 54 -6.04 -14.00 -8.62
CA LEU A 54 -5.56 -12.99 -7.68
C LEU A 54 -6.12 -13.24 -6.27
N GLU A 55 -7.43 -13.49 -6.15
CA GLU A 55 -8.09 -13.79 -4.87
C GLU A 55 -7.59 -15.10 -4.25
N ALA A 56 -7.32 -16.11 -5.07
CA ALA A 56 -6.75 -17.38 -4.62
C ALA A 56 -5.26 -17.31 -4.24
N GLY A 57 -4.61 -16.17 -4.48
CA GLY A 57 -3.17 -16.01 -4.29
C GLY A 57 -2.32 -16.82 -5.27
N GLY A 58 -2.87 -17.23 -6.41
CA GLY A 58 -2.17 -17.99 -7.45
C GLY A 58 -1.32 -17.11 -8.38
N ARG A 59 -1.41 -15.78 -8.27
CA ARG A 59 -0.63 -14.84 -9.08
C ARG A 59 -0.37 -13.51 -8.39
N GLN A 60 0.82 -12.97 -8.62
CA GLN A 60 1.17 -11.61 -8.23
C GLN A 60 0.63 -10.60 -9.26
N ALA A 61 -0.09 -9.58 -8.78
CA ALA A 61 -0.53 -8.44 -9.59
C ALA A 61 0.59 -7.42 -9.74
N SER A 62 0.67 -6.74 -10.88
CA SER A 62 1.50 -5.53 -11.02
C SER A 62 0.87 -4.36 -10.25
N ARG A 63 1.67 -3.34 -9.91
CA ARG A 63 1.15 -2.13 -9.27
C ARG A 63 0.01 -1.49 -10.07
N GLU A 64 0.17 -1.40 -11.39
CA GLU A 64 -0.85 -0.87 -12.29
C GLU A 64 -2.17 -1.65 -12.23
N VAL A 65 -2.11 -2.99 -12.15
CA VAL A 65 -3.29 -3.84 -11.98
C VAL A 65 -3.96 -3.56 -10.64
N VAL A 66 -3.19 -3.46 -9.56
CA VAL A 66 -3.73 -3.15 -8.22
C VAL A 66 -4.41 -1.78 -8.21
N GLU A 67 -3.83 -0.77 -8.88
CA GLU A 67 -4.46 0.55 -8.99
C GLU A 67 -5.74 0.53 -9.82
N ARG A 68 -5.79 -0.22 -10.93
CA ARG A 68 -7.01 -0.38 -11.73
C ARG A 68 -8.13 -1.03 -10.92
N ILE A 69 -7.79 -2.05 -10.13
CA ILE A 69 -8.72 -2.71 -9.21
C ILE A 69 -9.21 -1.73 -8.14
N ALA A 70 -8.31 -0.95 -7.52
CA ALA A 70 -8.67 0.05 -6.52
C ALA A 70 -9.66 1.09 -7.08
N ARG A 71 -9.41 1.59 -8.30
CA ARG A 71 -10.34 2.49 -9.00
C ARG A 71 -11.68 1.83 -9.32
N ALA A 72 -11.67 0.58 -9.78
CA ALA A 72 -12.90 -0.17 -10.12
C ALA A 72 -13.78 -0.49 -8.90
N LEU A 73 -13.15 -0.64 -7.73
CA LEU A 73 -13.83 -0.78 -6.45
C LEU A 73 -14.29 0.58 -5.90
N GLY A 74 -13.71 1.70 -6.34
CA GLY A 74 -13.96 3.00 -5.72
C GLY A 74 -13.43 3.02 -4.29
N LEU A 75 -12.18 2.61 -4.11
CA LEU A 75 -11.49 2.67 -2.83
C LEU A 75 -11.12 4.13 -2.51
N ASP A 76 -11.22 4.50 -1.24
CA ASP A 76 -10.57 5.72 -0.74
C ASP A 76 -9.03 5.56 -0.70
N ASP A 77 -8.33 6.63 -0.33
CA ASP A 77 -6.87 6.64 -0.29
C ASP A 77 -6.29 5.65 0.73
N ALA A 78 -6.96 5.44 1.86
CA ALA A 78 -6.51 4.55 2.91
C ALA A 78 -6.70 3.07 2.53
N GLU A 79 -7.86 2.70 2.01
CA GLU A 79 -8.17 1.40 1.42
C GLU A 79 -7.21 1.10 0.25
N ARG A 80 -7.00 2.06 -0.66
CA ARG A 80 -6.06 1.92 -1.78
C ARG A 80 -4.63 1.69 -1.29
N ALA A 81 -4.15 2.48 -0.34
CA ALA A 81 -2.80 2.33 0.21
C ALA A 81 -2.63 0.97 0.89
N ARG A 82 -3.64 0.53 1.64
CA ARG A 82 -3.67 -0.79 2.29
C ARG A 82 -3.58 -1.90 1.25
N LEU A 83 -4.39 -1.85 0.19
CA LEU A 83 -4.40 -2.86 -0.86
C LEU A 83 -3.04 -2.94 -1.61
N LEU A 84 -2.44 -1.78 -1.92
CA LEU A 84 -1.09 -1.71 -2.49
C LEU A 84 -0.04 -2.32 -1.56
N HIS A 85 -0.08 -2.00 -0.27
CA HIS A 85 0.82 -2.57 0.73
C HIS A 85 0.69 -4.09 0.81
N ARG A 86 -0.55 -4.62 0.82
CA ARG A 86 -0.80 -6.07 0.80
C ARG A 86 -0.26 -6.75 -0.45
N ALA A 87 -0.26 -6.06 -1.59
CA ALA A 87 0.35 -6.51 -2.84
C ALA A 87 1.89 -6.40 -2.86
N GLY A 88 2.50 -5.83 -1.82
CA GLY A 88 3.94 -5.63 -1.69
C GLY A 88 4.44 -4.31 -2.28
N TYR A 89 3.54 -3.37 -2.57
CA TYR A 89 3.88 -2.04 -3.08
C TYR A 89 3.77 -1.00 -1.97
N ARG A 90 4.74 -0.11 -1.87
CA ARG A 90 4.61 1.08 -1.02
C ARG A 90 3.70 2.08 -1.71
N ALA A 91 2.89 2.80 -0.92
CA ALA A 91 2.25 4.01 -1.40
C ALA A 91 3.36 5.01 -1.73
N ASP A 92 3.31 5.62 -2.91
CA ASP A 92 4.18 6.76 -3.22
C ASP A 92 3.63 7.93 -2.40
N VAL A 93 4.08 8.05 -1.16
CA VAL A 93 3.80 9.23 -0.36
C VAL A 93 4.74 10.31 -0.87
N THR A 94 4.19 11.38 -1.45
CA THR A 94 4.99 12.59 -1.67
C THR A 94 5.13 13.26 -0.31
N LEU A 95 6.25 12.99 0.34
CA LEU A 95 6.61 13.64 1.59
C LEU A 95 7.15 15.03 1.25
N ASP A 96 6.69 16.05 1.96
CA ASP A 96 7.39 17.32 1.92
C ASP A 96 8.76 17.21 2.63
N ALA A 97 9.62 18.21 2.42
CA ALA A 97 10.96 18.21 2.98
C ALA A 97 10.97 18.15 4.52
N ALA A 98 9.91 18.62 5.18
CA ALA A 98 9.80 18.58 6.63
C ALA A 98 9.52 17.15 7.12
N PHE A 99 8.66 16.42 6.42
CA PHE A 99 8.36 15.02 6.72
C PHE A 99 9.57 14.10 6.45
N GLU A 100 10.30 14.33 5.36
CA GLU A 100 11.54 13.60 5.07
C GLU A 100 12.58 13.80 6.18
N ALA A 101 12.78 15.04 6.63
CA ALA A 101 13.67 15.35 7.73
C ALA A 101 13.23 14.67 9.04
N ALA A 102 11.92 14.63 9.31
CA ALA A 102 11.36 13.97 10.47
C ALA A 102 11.58 12.45 10.44
N LEU A 103 11.45 11.80 9.27
CA LEU A 103 11.72 10.36 9.13
C LEU A 103 13.20 10.03 9.36
N VAL A 104 14.12 10.82 8.81
CA VAL A 104 15.56 10.65 9.04
C VAL A 104 15.92 10.85 10.52
N ALA A 105 15.32 11.85 11.17
CA ALA A 105 15.51 12.06 12.60
C ALA A 105 14.96 10.88 13.41
N LEU A 106 13.79 10.36 13.04
CA LEU A 106 13.18 9.20 13.68
C LEU A 106 14.05 7.96 13.54
N GLU A 107 14.60 7.70 12.36
CA GLU A 107 15.51 6.58 12.13
C GLU A 107 16.73 6.63 13.07
N ARG A 108 17.35 7.81 13.23
CA ARG A 108 18.46 8.00 14.17
C ARG A 108 18.07 7.75 15.61
N VAL A 109 16.88 8.19 16.01
CA VAL A 109 16.36 7.98 17.36
C VAL A 109 16.05 6.50 17.60
N LEU A 110 15.51 5.80 16.60
CA LEU A 110 15.21 4.37 16.68
C LEU A 110 16.48 3.50 16.69
N ALA A 111 17.55 3.94 16.01
CA ALA A 111 18.83 3.26 15.97
C ALA A 111 19.68 3.47 17.24
N ASP A 112 19.36 4.46 18.08
CA ASP A 112 20.08 4.73 19.32
C ASP A 112 19.56 3.84 20.47
N GLU A 113 20.28 2.75 20.72
CA GLU A 113 19.97 1.82 21.83
C GLU A 113 20.21 2.45 23.22
N THR A 114 20.95 3.55 23.31
CA THR A 114 21.26 4.23 24.58
C THR A 114 20.21 5.25 25.01
N LEU A 115 19.18 5.46 24.19
CA LEU A 115 18.14 6.47 24.42
C LEU A 115 17.53 6.36 25.84
N ALA A 116 17.47 7.45 26.60
CA ALA A 116 16.86 7.40 27.93
C ALA A 116 15.41 6.87 27.87
N TYR A 117 15.01 6.07 28.86
CA TYR A 117 13.68 5.45 28.92
C TYR A 117 12.55 6.46 28.72
N GLU A 118 12.64 7.64 29.36
CA GLU A 118 11.65 8.71 29.23
C GLU A 118 11.48 9.19 27.79
N ARG A 119 12.60 9.29 27.04
CA ARG A 119 12.59 9.71 25.63
C ARG A 119 11.97 8.63 24.75
N ARG A 120 12.26 7.34 25.00
CA ARG A 120 11.61 6.21 24.31
C ARG A 120 10.11 6.17 24.59
N ALA A 121 9.71 6.34 25.85
CA ALA A 121 8.31 6.35 26.25
C ALA A 121 7.54 7.52 25.63
N ARG A 122 8.17 8.70 25.50
CA ARG A 122 7.59 9.84 24.79
C ARG A 122 7.45 9.56 23.30
N LEU A 123 8.47 8.99 22.66
CA LEU A 123 8.40 8.63 21.25
C LEU A 123 7.29 7.61 20.96
N ALA A 124 7.19 6.57 21.78
CA ALA A 124 6.14 5.57 21.66
C ALA A 124 4.73 6.18 21.74
N ARG A 125 4.52 7.17 22.63
CA ARG A 125 3.25 7.91 22.72
C ARG A 125 2.96 8.72 21.46
N LEU A 126 3.94 9.47 20.95
CA LEU A 126 3.77 10.25 19.72
C LEU A 126 3.45 9.36 18.52
N VAL A 127 4.09 8.19 18.42
CA VAL A 127 3.78 7.19 17.39
C VAL A 127 2.36 6.64 17.56
N GLN A 128 1.93 6.36 18.78
CA GLN A 128 0.55 5.93 19.05
C GLN A 128 -0.48 7.00 18.68
N GLU A 129 -0.23 8.27 18.99
CA GLU A 129 -1.08 9.39 18.58
C GLU A 129 -1.19 9.48 17.05
N LEU A 130 -0.06 9.36 16.33
CA LEU A 130 -0.04 9.30 14.87
C LEU A 130 -0.88 8.13 14.32
N VAL A 131 -0.76 6.95 14.93
CA VAL A 131 -1.57 5.77 14.55
C VAL A 131 -3.06 6.02 14.77
N VAL A 132 -3.45 6.68 15.86
CA VAL A 132 -4.85 7.06 16.10
C VAL A 132 -5.33 8.05 15.05
N LEU A 133 -4.59 9.13 14.81
CA LEU A 133 -4.93 10.15 13.80
C LEU A 133 -5.11 9.53 12.41
N SER A 134 -4.25 8.58 12.03
CA SER A 134 -4.37 7.88 10.74
C SER A 134 -5.67 7.08 10.57
N ARG A 135 -6.29 6.65 11.68
CA ARG A 135 -7.56 5.90 11.64
C ARG A 135 -8.78 6.82 11.57
N GLU A 136 -8.67 8.03 12.11
CA GLU A 136 -9.73 9.03 12.09
C GLU A 136 -9.82 9.78 10.75
N ALA A 137 -8.70 9.85 10.02
CA ALA A 137 -8.61 10.49 8.71
C ALA A 137 -9.06 9.58 7.54
N SER A 138 -9.42 8.31 7.81
CA SER A 138 -9.96 7.35 6.82
C SER A 138 -11.47 7.21 7.01
#